data_AF-A0A7W0N6V4-F1
#
_entry.id   AF-A0A7W0N6V4-F1
#
_cell.length_a   1.000
_cell.length_b   1.000
_cell.length_c   1.000
_cell.angle_alpha   90.00
_cell.angle_beta   90.00
_cell.angle_gamma   90.00
#
_symmetry.space_group_name_H-M   'P 1'
#
loop_
_entity.id
_entity.type
_entity.pdbx_description
1 polymer ?
#
loop_
_entity_poly.entity_id
_entity_poly.type
_entity_poly.pdbx_seq_one_letter_code
_entity_poly.pdbx_strand_id
1 'polypeptide(L)' 'TSRIGNQTGGRVFLFLKTDDFWRDYENIRAKGVNFVREPKTEDYGTVAVFEDLYGNLWDLVEFKDQ' A
#
# COMPACT_ATOMS: atom_id res chain seq x y z
N THR A 1 7.37 -10.73 -22.85
CA THR A 1 6.94 -10.77 -21.43
C THR A 1 7.46 -9.59 -20.59
N SER A 2 7.86 -8.46 -21.19
CA SER A 2 8.71 -7.45 -20.52
C SER A 2 7.98 -6.29 -19.79
N ARG A 3 6.67 -6.37 -19.50
CA ARG A 3 5.90 -5.21 -18.97
C ARG A 3 4.84 -5.53 -17.91
N ILE A 4 4.91 -6.68 -17.26
CA ILE A 4 4.08 -6.97 -16.08
C ILE A 4 4.90 -6.53 -14.86
N GLY A 5 4.35 -5.65 -14.01
CA GLY A 5 5.03 -5.18 -12.78
C GLY A 5 5.70 -3.81 -12.82
N ASN A 6 6.11 -3.33 -13.99
CA ASN A 6 6.77 -2.01 -14.15
C ASN A 6 5.90 -1.01 -14.92
N GLN A 7 4.59 -1.04 -14.65
CA GLN A 7 3.60 -0.26 -15.42
C GLN A 7 3.64 1.24 -15.09
N THR A 8 4.28 1.61 -13.99
CA THR A 8 4.32 3.00 -13.47
C THR A 8 5.71 3.60 -13.39
N GLY A 9 6.75 2.91 -13.88
CA GLY A 9 8.13 3.40 -13.79
C GLY A 9 8.63 3.57 -12.36
N GLY A 10 8.22 2.68 -11.44
CA GLY A 10 8.64 2.69 -10.03
C GLY A 10 7.85 3.62 -9.11
N ARG A 11 6.70 4.14 -9.55
CA ARG A 11 5.80 4.98 -8.74
C ARG A 11 4.58 4.18 -8.28
N VAL A 12 3.94 4.63 -7.19
CA VAL A 12 2.69 4.02 -6.69
C VAL A 12 1.65 3.99 -7.81
N PHE A 13 1.02 2.83 -8.01
CA PHE A 13 0.05 2.61 -9.08
C PHE A 13 -1.38 2.88 -8.62
N LEU A 14 -1.76 2.36 -7.45
CA LEU A 14 -3.14 2.37 -6.96
C LEU A 14 -3.18 2.68 -5.46
N PHE A 15 -4.28 3.31 -5.05
CA PHE A 15 -4.62 3.55 -3.66
C PHE A 15 -5.69 2.55 -3.22
N LEU A 16 -5.41 1.83 -2.13
CA LEU A 16 -6.37 0.99 -1.42
C LEU A 16 -6.83 1.73 -0.17
N LYS A 17 -8.03 2.32 -0.24
CA LYS A 17 -8.65 2.97 0.91
C LYS A 17 -9.18 1.91 1.89
N THR A 18 -8.96 2.11 3.18
CA THR A 18 -9.53 1.30 4.26
C THR A 18 -10.25 2.16 5.31
N ASP A 19 -11.13 1.52 6.09
CA ASP A 19 -11.82 2.03 7.27
C ASP A 19 -11.11 1.70 8.59
N ASP A 20 -10.13 0.79 8.57
CA ASP A 20 -9.29 0.41 9.71
C ASP A 20 -7.89 0.06 9.22
N PHE A 21 -7.00 1.05 9.31
CA PHE A 21 -5.63 0.92 8.81
C PHE A 21 -4.86 -0.25 9.45
N TRP A 22 -4.91 -0.35 10.78
CA TRP A 22 -4.07 -1.30 11.52
C TRP A 22 -4.55 -2.73 11.37
N ARG A 23 -5.87 -2.95 11.34
CA ARG A 23 -6.45 -4.26 11.05
C ARG A 23 -6.00 -4.76 9.68
N ASP A 24 -6.10 -3.92 8.66
CA ASP A 24 -5.80 -4.34 7.29
C ASP A 24 -4.30 -4.46 7.05
N TYR A 25 -3.47 -3.57 7.64
CA TYR A 25 -2.02 -3.68 7.62
C TYR A 25 -1.54 -5.01 8.22
N GLU A 26 -2.00 -5.38 9.41
CA GLU A 26 -1.60 -6.64 10.07
C GLU A 26 -2.14 -7.86 9.30
N ASN A 27 -3.36 -7.80 8.76
CA ASN A 27 -3.90 -8.87 7.92
C ASN A 27 -3.09 -9.09 6.64
N ILE A 28 -2.61 -8.02 6.00
CA ILE A 28 -1.79 -8.08 4.79
C ILE A 28 -0.39 -8.60 5.14
N ARG A 29 0.20 -8.10 6.23
CA ARG A 29 1.50 -8.55 6.75
C ARG A 29 1.49 -10.02 7.15
N ALA A 30 0.44 -10.49 7.81
CA ALA A 30 0.28 -11.90 8.21
C ALA A 30 0.18 -12.84 7.00
N LYS A 31 -0.23 -12.35 5.84
CA LYS A 31 -0.23 -13.10 4.56
C LYS A 31 1.14 -13.12 3.87
N GLY A 32 2.17 -12.54 4.48
CA GLY A 32 3.54 -12.51 3.96
C GLY A 32 3.78 -11.48 2.87
N VAL A 33 2.90 -10.48 2.73
CA VAL A 33 3.08 -9.39 1.77
C VAL A 33 4.18 -8.44 2.26
N ASN A 34 5.05 -8.02 1.34
CA ASN A 34 6.18 -7.15 1.64
C ASN A 34 5.76 -5.67 1.65
N PHE A 35 5.98 -4.99 2.78
CA PHE A 35 5.84 -3.54 2.87
C PHE A 35 7.18 -2.86 2.55
N VAL A 36 7.21 -2.10 1.46
CA VAL A 36 8.39 -1.32 1.05
C VAL A 36 8.48 0.02 1.78
N ARG A 37 7.36 0.49 2.33
CA ARG A 37 7.28 1.66 3.21
C ARG A 37 6.37 1.33 4.38
N GLU A 38 6.95 1.39 5.57
CA GLU A 38 6.22 1.20 6.83
C GLU A 38 5.11 2.26 7.02
N PRO A 39 4.11 1.97 7.86
CA PRO A 39 3.05 2.92 8.20
C PRO A 39 3.60 4.28 8.63
N LYS A 40 3.04 5.34 8.04
CA LYS A 40 3.31 6.72 8.38
C LYS A 40 2.02 7.49 8.52
N THR A 41 1.87 8.20 9.63
CA THR A 41 0.78 9.15 9.84
C THR A 41 1.17 10.51 9.28
N GLU A 42 0.28 11.06 8.47
CA GLU A 42 0.36 12.37 7.84
C GLU A 42 -0.88 13.21 8.22
N ASP A 43 -0.92 14.47 7.78
CA ASP A 43 -2.05 15.36 8.06
C ASP A 43 -3.36 14.83 7.47
N TYR A 44 -3.30 14.16 6.32
CA TYR A 44 -4.46 13.62 5.62
C TYR A 44 -4.91 12.23 6.08
N GLY A 45 -4.09 11.50 6.85
CA GLY A 45 -4.37 10.08 7.11
C GLY A 45 -3.14 9.26 7.48
N THR A 46 -3.31 7.95 7.58
CA THR A 46 -2.22 6.98 7.76
C THR A 46 -2.02 6.20 6.46
N VAL A 47 -0.76 6.05 6.03
CA VAL A 47 -0.41 5.41 4.76
C VAL A 47 0.77 4.41 4.92
N ALA A 48 0.73 3.30 4.19
CA ALA A 48 1.87 2.38 4.01
C ALA A 48 1.93 1.92 2.55
N VAL A 49 3.12 1.55 2.07
CA VAL A 49 3.28 1.02 0.69
C VAL A 49 3.68 -0.44 0.75
N PHE A 50 2.96 -1.28 0.01
CA PHE A 50 3.32 -2.67 -0.19
C PHE A 50 3.46 -3.02 -1.67
N GLU A 51 4.14 -4.13 -1.93
CA GLU A 51 4.37 -4.68 -3.26
C GLU A 51 3.51 -5.94 -3.46
N ASP A 52 2.80 -6.03 -4.59
CA ASP A 52 2.08 -7.25 -4.97
C ASP A 52 3.00 -8.32 -5.60
N LEU A 53 2.47 -9.51 -5.91
CA LEU A 53 3.23 -10.62 -6.48
C LEU A 53 3.87 -10.32 -7.85
N TYR A 54 3.45 -9.23 -8.50
CA TYR A 54 3.94 -8.81 -9.81
C TYR A 54 4.89 -7.62 -9.72
N GLY A 55 5.14 -7.07 -8.53
CA GLY A 55 6.00 -5.92 -8.33
C GLY A 55 5.30 -4.57 -8.43
N ASN A 56 3.96 -4.53 -8.48
CA ASN A 56 3.26 -3.25 -8.46
C ASN A 56 3.18 -2.72 -7.02
N LEU A 57 3.39 -1.40 -6.88
CA LEU A 57 3.32 -0.71 -5.60
C LEU A 57 1.92 -0.17 -5.33
N TRP A 58 1.43 -0.43 -4.12
CA TRP A 58 0.11 -0.04 -3.63
C TRP A 58 0.23 0.82 -2.38
N ASP A 59 -0.49 1.94 -2.32
CA ASP A 59 -0.69 2.70 -1.08
C ASP A 59 -1.92 2.15 -0.35
N LEU A 60 -1.73 1.52 0.81
CA LEU A 60 -2.81 1.31 1.78
C LEU A 60 -2.99 2.63 2.52
N VAL A 61 -4.20 3.20 2.52
CA VAL A 61 -4.47 4.49 3.14
C VAL A 61 -5.79 4.51 3.90
N GLU A 62 -5.75 5.05 5.11
CA GLU A 62 -6.92 5.46 5.87
C GLU A 62 -6.90 6.98 5.95
N PHE A 63 -7.91 7.64 5.38
CA PHE A 63 -8.02 9.10 5.46
C PHE A 63 -8.63 9.48 6.80
N LYS A 64 -8.14 10.57 7.41
CA LYS A 64 -8.85 11.19 8.53
C LYS A 64 -10.18 11.73 8.03
N ASP A 65 -11.25 11.52 8.79
CA ASP A 65 -12.51 12.20 8.54
C ASP A 65 -12.26 13.72 8.54
N GLN A 66 -12.66 14.40 7.46
CA GLN A 66 -12.56 15.85 7.33
C GLN A 66 -13.62 16.56 8.17
#